data_AF-A0A9W2ZHA4-F1
#
_entry.id   AF-A0A9W2ZHA4-F1
#
_cell.length_a   1.000
_cell.length_b   1.000
_cell.length_c   1.000
_cell.angle_alpha   90.00
_cell.angle_beta   90.00
_cell.angle_gamma   90.00
#
_symmetry.space_group_name_H-M   'P 1'
#
loop_
_entity.id
_entity.type
_entity.pdbx_description
1 polymer ?
#
loop_
_entity_poly.entity_id
_entity_poly.type
_entity_poly.pdbx_seq_one_letter_code
_entity_poly.pdbx_strand_id
1 'polypeptide(L)'
;MSNLSDMKPKSFTAEDVFKFNEILEEAKDPQLLVCNDSIFEQSYAQSDRIKTLPYQDTCWTMEEVELGDSNEQDTKRVIIVSELSFQSTQEVVEMSVALTASVSLEKQTLHLLSHACLHPRKKHARRPHYLLLKNNVNERSILKDIQDFGINLIGTSLTDTVPVNVNPPEEALFYVCHNCGLKATQDFFITCPKCSAVYYCDETCQTEAYHQRHRLECQKFSACMNKENSLGRFCFEFSEVCTQRKFAKQKLFNFLKCHDVFDQGLWRRECQLSCYNDIPYGALPNDEKLYVLPLEGVVLQSALVNSVSIDEPLKDWSDYYNLRGFWLDSPIAGLLHYPLTLYWIITTCLPKHYPEVFENMKTSHSVEVHVLGAEKEAEMFHPFLELARLLSPLKVQLHLFGDQLVHHSSCSSENLSFSTHPGFYHASISSVSTLPHMAIGFNAGLSAYPSFKETLEILLHQRCPVYCTDYCYLSLLHSRKALKKSKLGSLSDAQINPFRCPFRIFTSDSNLPRYSNAWAFHIKSLN
;
A
#
# COMPACT_ATOMS: atom_id res chain seq x y z
N MET A 1 22.66 17.45 8.34
CA MET A 1 23.62 16.77 7.46
C MET A 1 24.06 15.48 8.14
N SER A 2 23.34 14.41 7.87
CA SER A 2 23.70 13.04 8.24
C SER A 2 23.49 12.23 6.96
N ASN A 3 24.55 11.57 6.51
CA ASN A 3 24.70 11.05 5.16
C ASN A 3 23.61 10.04 4.77
N LEU A 4 23.08 10.19 3.56
CA LEU A 4 22.20 9.27 2.83
C LEU A 4 22.89 7.94 2.42
N SER A 5 23.98 7.56 3.08
CA SER A 5 24.72 6.32 2.84
C SER A 5 24.19 5.12 3.63
N ASP A 6 23.28 5.33 4.59
CA ASP A 6 23.08 4.35 5.67
C ASP A 6 21.70 3.68 5.72
N MET A 7 20.82 3.87 4.72
CA MET A 7 19.64 3.02 4.54
C MET A 7 19.83 2.05 3.38
N LYS A 8 20.53 0.96 3.69
CA LYS A 8 20.67 -0.19 2.80
C LYS A 8 19.32 -0.92 2.65
N PRO A 9 19.03 -1.53 1.47
CA PRO A 9 18.03 -2.60 1.41
C PRO A 9 18.34 -3.59 2.54
N LYS A 10 17.32 -4.13 3.24
CA LYS A 10 17.54 -5.11 4.34
C LYS A 10 18.65 -6.08 3.94
N SER A 11 19.84 -5.84 4.49
CA SER A 11 21.01 -6.62 4.17
C SER A 11 20.88 -7.90 4.96
N PHE A 12 20.87 -9.04 4.28
CA PHE A 12 21.03 -10.33 4.93
C PHE A 12 22.24 -10.24 5.88
N THR A 13 22.02 -10.48 7.17
CA THR A 13 23.12 -10.48 8.13
C THR A 13 23.92 -11.78 7.96
N ALA A 14 25.19 -11.79 8.38
CA ALA A 14 25.99 -13.00 8.37
C ALA A 14 25.35 -14.14 9.19
N GLU A 15 24.54 -13.81 10.21
CA GLU A 15 23.73 -14.78 10.99
C GLU A 15 22.54 -15.35 10.21
N ASP A 16 21.88 -14.55 9.36
CA ASP A 16 20.81 -15.03 8.45
C ASP A 16 21.37 -15.99 7.38
N VAL A 17 22.62 -15.76 6.97
CA VAL A 17 23.38 -16.65 6.07
C VAL A 17 23.90 -17.90 6.82
N PHE A 18 24.18 -17.81 8.13
CA PHE A 18 24.70 -18.95 8.90
C PHE A 18 23.63 -19.99 9.22
N LYS A 19 22.40 -19.56 9.57
CA LYS A 19 21.24 -20.47 9.71
C LYS A 19 20.87 -21.17 8.40
N PHE A 20 21.29 -20.63 7.27
CA PHE A 20 21.03 -21.17 5.94
C PHE A 20 21.87 -22.42 5.63
N ASN A 21 23.11 -22.48 6.12
CA ASN A 21 24.01 -23.61 5.86
C ASN A 21 23.58 -24.89 6.62
N GLU A 22 22.90 -24.77 7.77
CA GLU A 22 22.33 -25.92 8.50
C GLU A 22 21.10 -26.53 7.79
N ILE A 23 20.43 -25.77 6.90
CA ILE A 23 19.19 -26.20 6.21
C ILE A 23 19.49 -27.03 4.95
N LEU A 24 20.66 -26.85 4.34
CA LEU A 24 21.09 -27.55 3.12
C LEU A 24 21.29 -29.07 3.32
N GLU A 25 21.55 -29.52 4.55
CA GLU A 25 21.68 -30.96 4.85
C GLU A 25 20.34 -31.71 4.87
N GLU A 26 19.19 -31.01 4.90
CA GLU A 26 17.86 -31.64 5.00
C GLU A 26 17.12 -31.82 3.67
N ALA A 27 17.70 -31.39 2.53
CA ALA A 27 17.01 -31.37 1.24
C ALA A 27 16.78 -32.80 0.67
N LYS A 28 15.50 -33.15 0.49
CA LYS A 28 15.05 -34.47 0.01
C LYS A 28 14.84 -34.47 -1.51
N ASP A 29 15.76 -35.15 -2.21
CA ASP A 29 15.67 -35.67 -3.58
C ASP A 29 15.74 -34.63 -4.74
N PRO A 30 16.96 -34.18 -5.13
CA PRO A 30 17.18 -33.29 -6.27
C PRO A 30 17.05 -34.00 -7.63
N GLN A 31 16.53 -33.30 -8.65
CA GLN A 31 16.49 -33.82 -10.02
C GLN A 31 17.87 -33.61 -10.63
N LEU A 32 18.58 -34.71 -10.91
CA LEU A 32 19.92 -34.67 -11.49
C LEU A 32 19.85 -34.47 -13.01
N LEU A 33 20.33 -33.33 -13.48
CA LEU A 33 20.48 -33.02 -14.90
C LEU A 33 21.91 -33.36 -15.36
N VAL A 34 22.03 -33.99 -16.53
CA VAL A 34 23.32 -34.29 -17.16
C VAL A 34 23.64 -33.22 -18.19
N CYS A 35 24.63 -32.38 -17.91
CA CYS A 35 25.07 -31.33 -18.84
C CYS A 35 26.15 -31.88 -19.79
N ASN A 36 25.92 -31.78 -21.10
CA ASN A 36 26.95 -31.99 -22.13
C ASN A 36 26.93 -30.82 -23.13
N ASP A 37 27.97 -30.67 -23.95
CA ASP A 37 28.09 -29.53 -24.87
C ASP A 37 26.88 -29.37 -25.80
N SER A 38 26.31 -30.47 -26.32
CA SER A 38 25.14 -30.42 -27.19
C SER A 38 23.89 -29.89 -26.49
N ILE A 39 23.70 -30.24 -25.21
CA ILE A 39 22.54 -29.82 -24.40
C ILE A 39 22.70 -28.36 -23.96
N PHE A 40 23.93 -27.93 -23.66
CA PHE A 40 24.25 -26.53 -23.39
C PHE A 40 23.87 -25.63 -24.57
N GLU A 41 24.32 -25.96 -25.78
CA GLU A 41 24.02 -25.17 -26.99
C GLU A 41 22.51 -25.08 -27.27
N GLN A 42 21.77 -26.17 -27.07
CA GLN A 42 20.30 -26.16 -27.19
C GLN A 42 19.61 -25.28 -26.15
N SER A 43 20.17 -25.19 -24.94
CA SER A 43 19.62 -24.35 -23.86
C SER A 43 19.96 -22.88 -24.08
N TYR A 44 21.20 -22.61 -24.53
CA TYR A 44 21.66 -21.27 -24.87
C TYR A 44 20.89 -20.69 -26.07
N ALA A 45 20.49 -21.53 -27.04
CA ALA A 45 19.58 -21.12 -28.12
C ALA A 45 18.19 -20.67 -27.62
N GLN A 46 17.80 -21.01 -26.39
CA GLN A 46 16.56 -20.56 -25.75
C GLN A 46 16.76 -19.37 -24.80
N SER A 47 17.97 -18.83 -24.69
CA SER A 47 18.31 -17.71 -23.80
C SER A 47 17.45 -16.46 -24.04
N ASP A 48 17.13 -16.15 -25.30
CA ASP A 48 16.24 -15.03 -25.63
C ASP A 48 14.80 -15.24 -25.12
N ARG A 49 14.36 -16.48 -24.93
CA ARG A 49 13.05 -16.76 -24.30
C ARG A 49 13.08 -16.36 -22.82
N ILE A 50 14.20 -16.59 -22.13
CA ILE A 50 14.37 -16.24 -20.71
C ILE A 50 14.19 -14.73 -20.51
N LYS A 51 14.69 -13.91 -21.44
CA LYS A 51 14.53 -12.44 -21.46
C LYS A 51 13.07 -11.97 -21.49
N THR A 52 12.16 -12.84 -21.92
CA THR A 52 10.72 -12.55 -22.02
C THR A 52 9.87 -13.22 -20.93
N LEU A 53 10.46 -14.08 -20.09
CA LEU A 53 9.74 -14.72 -19.00
C LEU A 53 9.31 -13.68 -17.96
N PRO A 54 8.14 -13.83 -17.31
CA PRO A 54 7.74 -12.84 -16.32
C PRO A 54 8.55 -12.99 -15.03
N TYR A 55 8.71 -11.87 -14.33
CA TYR A 55 9.53 -11.77 -13.13
C TYR A 55 8.73 -12.20 -11.91
N GLN A 56 9.27 -13.14 -11.14
CA GLN A 56 8.77 -13.46 -9.82
C GLN A 56 9.52 -12.62 -8.78
N ASP A 57 8.81 -12.07 -7.79
CA ASP A 57 9.44 -11.38 -6.67
C ASP A 57 10.03 -12.40 -5.69
N THR A 58 11.12 -13.05 -6.10
CA THR A 58 11.86 -14.09 -5.37
C THR A 58 13.37 -13.88 -5.49
N CYS A 59 14.07 -14.41 -4.49
CA CYS A 59 15.52 -14.64 -4.56
C CYS A 59 15.74 -16.14 -4.78
N TRP A 60 16.53 -16.51 -5.78
CA TRP A 60 17.04 -17.87 -5.95
C TRP A 60 18.49 -17.91 -5.48
N THR A 61 18.96 -19.07 -5.01
CA THR A 61 20.34 -19.31 -4.65
C THR A 61 20.96 -20.29 -5.63
N MET A 62 22.24 -20.10 -5.94
CA MET A 62 23.05 -21.07 -6.65
C MET A 62 24.32 -21.35 -5.90
N GLU A 63 24.59 -22.64 -5.67
CA GLU A 63 25.80 -23.06 -4.96
C GLU A 63 26.38 -24.37 -5.48
N GLU A 64 27.71 -24.46 -5.44
CA GLU A 64 28.46 -25.71 -5.66
C GLU A 64 28.52 -26.47 -4.32
N VAL A 65 28.06 -27.71 -4.32
CA VAL A 65 28.06 -28.62 -3.16
C VAL A 65 28.83 -29.89 -3.49
N GLU A 66 29.62 -30.37 -2.53
CA GLU A 66 30.30 -31.66 -2.58
C GLU A 66 29.40 -32.75 -1.98
N LEU A 67 29.03 -33.75 -2.79
CA LEU A 67 28.28 -34.93 -2.40
C LEU A 67 29.24 -36.12 -2.23
N GLY A 68 29.44 -36.57 -1.00
CA GLY A 68 30.20 -37.78 -0.66
C GLY A 68 30.51 -37.88 0.83
N ASP A 69 30.60 -39.10 1.36
CA ASP A 69 31.14 -39.35 2.69
C ASP A 69 32.64 -39.00 2.67
N SER A 70 33.14 -38.30 3.70
CA SER A 70 34.52 -37.81 3.79
C SER A 70 35.62 -38.90 3.74
N ASN A 71 35.25 -40.17 3.55
CA ASN A 71 36.08 -41.36 3.55
C ASN A 71 36.11 -42.14 2.22
N GLU A 72 35.39 -41.73 1.16
CA GLU A 72 35.48 -42.35 -0.18
C GLU A 72 36.23 -41.48 -1.20
N GLN A 73 36.99 -42.13 -2.09
CA GLN A 73 37.85 -41.49 -3.10
C GLN A 73 37.09 -40.82 -4.27
N ASP A 74 35.75 -40.79 -4.23
CA ASP A 74 34.89 -40.40 -5.36
C ASP A 74 33.92 -39.28 -4.96
N THR A 75 34.46 -38.13 -4.53
CA THR A 75 33.69 -36.92 -4.23
C THR A 75 33.04 -36.38 -5.52
N LYS A 76 31.70 -36.34 -5.56
CA LYS A 76 30.94 -35.78 -6.67
C LYS A 76 30.59 -34.33 -6.35
N ARG A 77 30.84 -33.41 -7.29
CA ARG A 77 30.41 -32.02 -7.16
C ARG A 77 29.14 -31.78 -7.96
N VAL A 78 28.21 -31.01 -7.40
CA VAL A 78 26.96 -30.60 -8.05
C VAL A 78 26.74 -29.10 -7.89
N ILE A 79 26.06 -28.50 -8.86
CA ILE A 79 25.50 -27.15 -8.73
C ILE A 79 24.03 -27.30 -8.39
N ILE A 80 23.55 -26.56 -7.41
CA ILE A 80 22.15 -26.56 -6.97
C ILE A 80 21.55 -25.17 -7.21
N VAL A 81 20.33 -25.11 -7.74
CA VAL A 81 19.46 -23.92 -7.74
C VAL A 81 18.33 -24.15 -6.76
N SER A 82 18.17 -23.25 -5.79
CA SER A 82 17.05 -23.28 -4.83
C SER A 82 16.21 -22.00 -4.91
N GLU A 83 14.88 -22.14 -4.84
CA GLU A 83 13.96 -21.01 -4.70
C GLU A 83 13.71 -20.68 -3.21
N LEU A 84 13.98 -19.44 -2.81
CA LEU A 84 13.74 -18.98 -1.43
C LEU A 84 12.32 -18.43 -1.25
N SER A 85 11.61 -18.98 -0.27
CA SER A 85 10.35 -18.40 0.21
C SER A 85 10.60 -17.26 1.20
N PHE A 86 10.13 -16.06 0.87
CA PHE A 86 10.15 -14.90 1.77
C PHE A 86 9.28 -15.07 3.03
N GLN A 87 8.38 -16.05 3.07
CA GLN A 87 7.41 -16.22 4.18
C GLN A 87 7.76 -17.34 5.15
N SER A 88 8.64 -18.28 4.79
CA SER A 88 8.84 -19.51 5.59
C SER A 88 10.29 -19.90 5.86
N THR A 89 11.30 -19.20 5.32
CA THR A 89 12.73 -19.61 5.39
C THR A 89 13.02 -21.07 4.98
N GLN A 90 12.02 -21.75 4.40
CA GLN A 90 12.10 -23.12 3.91
C GLN A 90 12.27 -23.10 2.39
N GLU A 91 13.17 -23.95 1.88
CA GLU A 91 13.35 -24.16 0.45
C GLU A 91 12.08 -24.76 -0.15
N VAL A 92 11.64 -24.20 -1.29
CA VAL A 92 10.37 -24.59 -1.92
C VAL A 92 10.59 -25.56 -3.07
N VAL A 93 11.75 -25.52 -3.73
CA VAL A 93 12.12 -26.27 -4.94
C VAL A 93 13.65 -26.30 -5.09
N GLU A 94 14.23 -27.47 -5.36
CA GLU A 94 15.65 -27.69 -5.63
C GLU A 94 15.85 -28.35 -7.00
N MET A 95 16.85 -27.91 -7.77
CA MET A 95 17.28 -28.50 -9.05
C MET A 95 18.80 -28.58 -9.11
N SER A 96 19.38 -29.65 -9.64
CA SER A 96 20.84 -29.81 -9.65
C SER A 96 21.43 -30.36 -10.96
N VAL A 97 22.69 -30.01 -11.22
CA VAL A 97 23.50 -30.56 -12.32
C VAL A 97 24.78 -31.16 -11.73
N ALA A 98 25.15 -32.37 -12.15
CA ALA A 98 26.45 -32.98 -11.83
C ALA A 98 27.58 -32.32 -12.61
N LEU A 99 28.70 -32.02 -11.95
CA LEU A 99 29.88 -31.48 -12.61
C LEU A 99 30.50 -32.51 -13.55
N THR A 100 30.66 -32.13 -14.81
CA THR A 100 31.37 -32.93 -15.83
C THR A 100 32.69 -32.26 -16.20
N ALA A 101 33.79 -33.02 -16.25
CA ALA A 101 35.10 -32.48 -16.60
C ALA A 101 35.19 -31.97 -18.06
N SER A 102 34.25 -32.39 -18.92
CA SER A 102 34.18 -31.98 -20.32
C SER A 102 33.55 -30.60 -20.54
N VAL A 103 32.84 -30.05 -19.56
CA VAL A 103 32.12 -28.77 -19.68
C VAL A 103 32.60 -27.81 -18.61
N SER A 104 32.79 -26.53 -18.95
CA SER A 104 33.24 -25.54 -17.96
C SER A 104 32.19 -25.29 -16.87
N LEU A 105 32.61 -24.78 -15.71
CA LEU A 105 31.70 -24.47 -14.59
C LEU A 105 30.69 -23.39 -14.99
N GLU A 106 31.13 -22.41 -15.78
CA GLU A 106 30.28 -21.34 -16.31
C GLU A 106 29.11 -21.86 -17.12
N LYS A 107 29.40 -22.76 -18.08
CA LYS A 107 28.39 -23.34 -18.96
C LYS A 107 27.38 -24.17 -18.17
N GLN A 108 27.86 -24.92 -17.18
CA GLN A 108 26.99 -25.74 -16.32
C GLN A 108 26.07 -24.85 -15.46
N THR A 109 26.60 -23.74 -14.95
CA THR A 109 25.84 -22.75 -14.17
C THR A 109 24.74 -22.11 -15.02
N LEU A 110 25.08 -21.58 -16.20
CA LEU A 110 24.12 -20.96 -17.11
C LEU A 110 23.08 -21.96 -17.62
N HIS A 111 23.47 -23.21 -17.88
CA HIS A 111 22.55 -24.26 -18.26
C HIS A 111 21.53 -24.55 -17.17
N LEU A 112 21.99 -24.76 -15.93
CA LEU A 112 21.11 -25.05 -14.80
C LEU A 112 20.16 -23.89 -14.53
N LEU A 113 20.64 -22.64 -14.54
CA LEU A 113 19.79 -21.46 -14.37
C LEU A 113 18.75 -21.35 -15.49
N SER A 114 19.17 -21.54 -16.74
CA SER A 114 18.27 -21.50 -17.91
C SER A 114 17.19 -22.57 -17.81
N HIS A 115 17.59 -23.79 -17.44
CA HIS A 115 16.68 -24.90 -17.28
C HIS A 115 15.72 -24.68 -16.10
N ALA A 116 16.20 -24.16 -14.97
CA ALA A 116 15.36 -23.80 -13.83
C ALA A 116 14.34 -22.71 -14.18
N CYS A 117 14.71 -21.73 -15.02
CA CYS A 117 13.79 -20.70 -15.49
C CYS A 117 12.72 -21.25 -16.46
N LEU A 118 13.12 -22.12 -17.38
CA LEU A 118 12.23 -22.68 -18.42
C LEU A 118 11.34 -23.83 -17.89
N HIS A 119 11.83 -24.59 -16.92
CA HIS A 119 11.21 -25.81 -16.40
C HIS A 119 11.24 -25.89 -14.87
N PRO A 120 10.71 -24.88 -14.16
CA PRO A 120 10.68 -24.90 -12.70
C PRO A 120 9.80 -26.06 -12.17
N ARG A 121 10.21 -26.73 -11.08
CA ARG A 121 9.46 -27.89 -10.53
C ARG A 121 8.00 -27.57 -10.19
N LYS A 122 7.72 -26.33 -9.79
CA LYS A 122 6.37 -25.83 -9.51
C LYS A 122 6.05 -24.75 -10.52
N LYS A 123 4.81 -24.75 -11.05
CA LYS A 123 4.24 -23.66 -11.86
C LYS A 123 4.92 -23.45 -13.22
N HIS A 124 4.60 -22.33 -13.87
CA HIS A 124 5.05 -21.97 -15.21
C HIS A 124 6.48 -21.42 -15.22
N ALA A 125 7.09 -21.47 -16.41
CA ALA A 125 8.38 -20.86 -16.71
C ALA A 125 8.41 -19.40 -16.23
N ARG A 126 9.47 -19.05 -15.51
CA ARG A 126 9.63 -17.75 -14.83
C ARG A 126 11.10 -17.51 -14.54
N ARG A 127 11.42 -16.29 -14.14
CA ARG A 127 12.77 -15.96 -13.65
C ARG A 127 12.69 -15.27 -12.29
N PRO A 128 13.70 -15.48 -11.43
CA PRO A 128 13.76 -14.79 -10.15
C PRO A 128 14.07 -13.31 -10.35
N HIS A 129 13.68 -12.51 -9.36
CA HIS A 129 14.10 -11.11 -9.30
C HIS A 129 15.56 -11.02 -8.89
N TYR A 130 16.00 -11.86 -7.94
CA TYR A 130 17.36 -11.90 -7.44
C TYR A 130 17.97 -13.30 -7.55
N LEU A 131 19.27 -13.37 -7.79
CA LEU A 131 20.06 -14.58 -7.76
C LEU A 131 21.28 -14.36 -6.86
N LEU A 132 21.37 -15.14 -5.79
CA LEU A 132 22.54 -15.18 -4.91
C LEU A 132 23.47 -16.29 -5.38
N LEU A 133 24.66 -15.92 -5.84
CA LEU A 133 25.72 -16.86 -6.21
C LEU A 133 26.63 -17.09 -4.99
N LYS A 134 26.78 -18.34 -4.56
CA LYS A 134 27.66 -18.75 -3.46
C LYS A 134 28.85 -19.58 -3.98
N ASN A 135 29.86 -19.75 -3.12
CA ASN A 135 31.05 -20.57 -3.37
C ASN A 135 31.78 -20.17 -4.67
N ASN A 136 32.46 -21.13 -5.34
CA ASN A 136 33.28 -20.89 -6.53
C ASN A 136 32.48 -20.62 -7.82
N VAL A 137 31.16 -20.42 -7.74
CA VAL A 137 30.29 -20.12 -8.89
C VAL A 137 30.48 -18.67 -9.39
N ASN A 138 31.19 -17.84 -8.63
CA ASN A 138 31.46 -16.43 -8.94
C ASN A 138 32.59 -16.23 -9.97
N GLU A 139 32.35 -16.58 -11.23
CA GLU A 139 33.25 -16.24 -12.34
C GLU A 139 32.72 -15.01 -13.11
N ARG A 140 33.60 -14.03 -13.39
CA ARG A 140 33.23 -12.74 -14.01
C ARG A 140 32.57 -12.89 -15.40
N SER A 141 32.82 -14.00 -16.09
CA SER A 141 32.32 -14.29 -17.44
C SER A 141 30.81 -14.48 -17.50
N ILE A 142 30.18 -15.14 -16.52
CA ILE A 142 28.73 -15.45 -16.54
C ILE A 142 27.84 -14.34 -15.99
N LEU A 143 28.42 -13.41 -15.20
CA LEU A 143 27.62 -12.36 -14.53
C LEU A 143 26.88 -11.49 -15.55
N LYS A 144 27.52 -11.22 -16.69
CA LYS A 144 26.93 -10.44 -17.78
C LYS A 144 25.78 -11.18 -18.45
N ASP A 145 25.92 -12.47 -18.71
CA ASP A 145 24.85 -13.30 -19.30
C ASP A 145 23.62 -13.35 -18.37
N ILE A 146 23.83 -13.47 -17.06
CA ILE A 146 22.74 -13.47 -16.06
C ILE A 146 22.05 -12.11 -16.00
N GLN A 147 22.82 -11.02 -16.05
CA GLN A 147 22.28 -9.66 -16.13
C GLN A 147 21.53 -9.41 -17.44
N ASP A 148 21.97 -10.01 -18.55
CA ASP A 148 21.29 -9.96 -19.84
C ASP A 148 19.95 -10.74 -19.82
N PHE A 149 19.77 -11.68 -18.90
CA PHE A 149 18.44 -12.26 -18.57
C PHE A 149 17.58 -11.33 -17.72
N GLY A 150 18.13 -10.19 -17.30
CA GLY A 150 17.51 -9.21 -16.42
C GLY A 150 17.38 -9.69 -14.97
N ILE A 151 18.21 -10.64 -14.53
CA ILE A 151 18.23 -11.17 -13.16
C ILE A 151 19.26 -10.40 -12.34
N ASN A 152 18.86 -9.92 -11.15
CA ASN A 152 19.76 -9.16 -10.28
C ASN A 152 20.66 -10.08 -9.44
N LEU A 153 21.96 -9.84 -9.45
CA LEU A 153 22.93 -10.64 -8.71
C LEU A 153 23.17 -10.09 -7.30
N ILE A 154 23.27 -10.98 -6.31
CA ILE A 154 23.63 -10.67 -4.92
C ILE A 154 24.90 -11.47 -4.56
N GLY A 155 25.87 -10.86 -3.90
CA GLY A 155 26.98 -11.59 -3.25
C GLY A 155 28.31 -11.74 -4.02
N THR A 156 28.55 -11.00 -5.12
CA THR A 156 29.83 -11.07 -5.85
C THR A 156 30.93 -10.25 -5.15
N SER A 157 31.70 -10.85 -4.23
CA SER A 157 32.91 -10.33 -3.56
C SER A 157 32.91 -8.87 -3.03
N LEU A 158 33.24 -8.71 -1.74
CA LEU A 158 33.32 -7.43 -1.02
C LEU A 158 34.33 -6.39 -1.54
N THR A 159 35.03 -6.62 -2.66
CA THR A 159 36.11 -5.73 -3.11
C THR A 159 36.01 -5.23 -4.55
N ASP A 160 35.00 -5.58 -5.35
CA ASP A 160 34.87 -5.02 -6.69
C ASP A 160 33.50 -4.37 -6.89
N THR A 161 33.53 -3.05 -7.07
CA THR A 161 32.41 -2.22 -7.54
C THR A 161 32.00 -2.66 -8.95
N VAL A 162 31.24 -3.74 -9.08
CA VAL A 162 30.36 -3.92 -10.23
C VAL A 162 29.14 -3.03 -9.96
N PRO A 163 28.78 -2.09 -10.85
CA PRO A 163 27.54 -1.36 -10.69
C PRO A 163 26.42 -2.40 -10.72
N VAL A 164 25.77 -2.61 -9.58
CA VAL A 164 24.44 -3.23 -9.51
C VAL A 164 23.52 -2.24 -10.21
N ASN A 165 23.47 -2.32 -11.54
CA ASN A 165 22.60 -1.48 -12.32
C ASN A 165 21.96 -2.30 -13.43
N VAL A 166 20.99 -3.12 -13.01
CA VAL A 166 19.75 -3.24 -13.75
C VAL A 166 18.64 -3.25 -12.70
N ASN A 167 18.27 -2.07 -12.19
CA ASN A 167 16.99 -1.94 -11.50
C ASN A 167 15.94 -2.64 -12.38
N PRO A 168 15.00 -3.44 -11.83
CA PRO A 168 13.76 -3.68 -12.56
C PRO A 168 13.28 -2.31 -13.07
N PRO A 169 12.69 -2.18 -14.27
CA PRO A 169 12.21 -0.87 -14.70
C PRO A 169 11.45 -0.28 -13.50
N GLU A 170 11.85 0.89 -13.01
CA GLU A 170 11.53 1.41 -11.64
C GLU A 170 10.02 1.42 -11.31
N GLU A 171 9.20 1.07 -12.29
CA GLU A 171 7.75 0.99 -12.35
C GLU A 171 7.14 -0.44 -12.27
N ALA A 172 7.95 -1.50 -12.15
CA ALA A 172 7.44 -2.88 -12.18
C ALA A 172 6.50 -3.16 -11.00
N LEU A 173 5.20 -3.31 -11.29
CA LEU A 173 4.19 -3.66 -10.31
C LEU A 173 4.10 -5.17 -10.14
N PHE A 174 4.17 -5.60 -8.88
CA PHE A 174 3.96 -6.99 -8.51
C PHE A 174 2.52 -7.24 -8.06
N TYR A 175 1.97 -8.35 -8.53
CA TYR A 175 0.62 -8.83 -8.25
C TYR A 175 0.71 -10.19 -7.56
N VAL A 176 -0.32 -10.55 -6.79
CA VAL A 176 -0.35 -11.77 -6.01
C VAL A 176 -1.47 -12.69 -6.51
N CYS A 177 -1.13 -13.95 -6.76
CA CYS A 177 -2.08 -14.99 -7.11
C CYS A 177 -3.07 -15.17 -5.96
N HIS A 178 -4.36 -14.99 -6.26
CA HIS A 178 -5.41 -15.13 -5.27
C HIS A 178 -5.50 -16.55 -4.73
N ASN A 179 -5.05 -17.59 -5.46
CA ASN A 179 -5.04 -18.97 -4.97
C ASN A 179 -3.78 -19.30 -4.15
N CYS A 180 -2.62 -19.30 -4.81
CA CYS A 180 -1.38 -19.86 -4.27
C CYS A 180 -0.40 -18.82 -3.70
N GLY A 181 -0.76 -17.53 -3.70
CA GLY A 181 0.09 -16.47 -3.14
C GLY A 181 1.34 -16.11 -3.96
N LEU A 182 1.53 -16.72 -5.14
CA LEU A 182 2.64 -16.40 -6.04
C LEU A 182 2.65 -14.90 -6.35
N LYS A 183 3.81 -14.25 -6.22
CA LYS A 183 3.99 -12.82 -6.49
C LYS A 183 4.86 -12.60 -7.72
N ALA A 184 4.34 -11.93 -8.75
CA ALA A 184 5.03 -11.73 -10.03
C ALA A 184 4.55 -10.46 -10.76
N THR A 185 5.15 -10.12 -11.92
CA THR A 185 4.66 -9.03 -12.78
C THR A 185 3.31 -9.37 -13.41
N GLN A 186 2.57 -8.33 -13.88
CA GLN A 186 1.20 -8.48 -14.39
C GLN A 186 1.06 -9.55 -15.48
N ASP A 187 2.07 -9.68 -16.35
CA ASP A 187 2.05 -10.60 -17.49
C ASP A 187 2.03 -12.09 -17.05
N PHE A 188 2.34 -12.37 -15.78
CA PHE A 188 2.20 -13.69 -15.18
C PHE A 188 0.75 -14.04 -14.81
N PHE A 189 -0.18 -13.06 -14.87
CA PHE A 189 -1.51 -13.22 -14.30
C PHE A 189 -2.64 -13.08 -15.30
N ILE A 190 -3.60 -13.99 -15.19
CA ILE A 190 -4.94 -13.83 -15.74
C ILE A 190 -5.87 -13.27 -14.67
N THR A 191 -6.83 -12.44 -15.07
CA THR A 191 -7.88 -11.95 -14.16
C THR A 191 -9.12 -12.82 -14.23
N CYS A 192 -9.87 -12.93 -13.13
CA CYS A 192 -11.18 -13.57 -13.19
C CYS A 192 -12.08 -12.90 -14.24
N PRO A 193 -12.66 -13.65 -15.21
CA PRO A 193 -13.48 -13.07 -16.27
C PRO A 193 -14.83 -12.54 -15.76
N LYS A 194 -15.28 -12.94 -14.56
CA LYS A 194 -16.57 -12.52 -14.00
C LYS A 194 -16.46 -11.25 -13.16
N CYS A 195 -15.47 -11.18 -12.28
CA CYS A 195 -15.34 -10.07 -11.34
C CYS A 195 -14.22 -9.10 -11.70
N SER A 196 -13.21 -9.51 -12.47
CA SER A 196 -12.01 -8.71 -12.81
C SER A 196 -11.21 -8.16 -11.61
N ALA A 197 -11.51 -8.63 -10.40
CA ALA A 197 -10.96 -8.10 -9.14
C ALA A 197 -9.74 -8.87 -8.64
N VAL A 198 -9.58 -10.13 -9.03
CA VAL A 198 -8.54 -11.02 -8.51
C VAL A 198 -7.71 -11.61 -9.65
N TYR A 199 -6.45 -11.92 -9.33
CA TYR A 199 -5.44 -12.41 -10.25
C TYR A 199 -5.16 -13.89 -10.00
N TYR A 200 -4.85 -14.64 -11.05
CA TYR A 200 -4.42 -16.04 -10.98
C TYR A 200 -3.20 -16.23 -11.85
N CYS A 201 -2.23 -16.99 -11.37
CA CYS A 201 -1.05 -17.31 -12.17
C CYS A 201 -1.37 -18.23 -13.36
N ASP A 202 -2.47 -18.98 -13.29
CA ASP A 202 -2.89 -19.96 -14.28
C ASP A 202 -4.36 -20.40 -14.09
N GLU A 203 -4.89 -21.13 -15.08
CA GLU A 203 -6.27 -21.65 -15.07
C GLU A 203 -6.51 -22.68 -13.96
N THR A 204 -5.49 -23.43 -13.56
CA THR A 204 -5.58 -24.42 -12.47
C THR A 204 -5.86 -23.71 -11.15
N CYS A 205 -5.05 -22.70 -10.81
CA CYS A 205 -5.23 -21.84 -9.65
C CYS A 205 -6.57 -21.11 -9.68
N GLN A 206 -7.01 -20.65 -10.85
CA GLN A 206 -8.33 -20.04 -11.01
C GLN A 206 -9.44 -21.04 -10.65
N THR A 207 -9.39 -22.25 -11.21
CA THR A 207 -10.40 -23.29 -11.01
C THR A 207 -10.45 -23.73 -9.55
N GLU A 208 -9.30 -24.07 -8.97
CA GLU A 208 -9.18 -24.45 -7.56
C GLU A 208 -9.73 -23.38 -6.62
N ALA A 209 -9.26 -22.13 -6.75
CA ALA A 209 -9.75 -21.04 -5.90
C ALA A 209 -11.25 -20.79 -6.10
N TYR A 210 -11.75 -20.89 -7.33
CA TYR A 210 -13.17 -20.70 -7.62
C TYR A 210 -14.03 -21.73 -6.89
N HIS A 211 -13.65 -23.01 -6.94
CA HIS A 211 -14.38 -24.07 -6.25
C HIS A 211 -14.28 -23.97 -4.72
N GLN A 212 -13.13 -23.60 -4.18
CA GLN A 212 -12.90 -23.59 -2.73
C GLN A 212 -13.51 -22.36 -2.04
N ARG A 213 -13.27 -21.15 -2.56
CA ARG A 213 -13.60 -19.91 -1.84
C ARG A 213 -14.13 -18.77 -2.70
N HIS A 214 -13.52 -18.54 -3.87
CA HIS A 214 -13.80 -17.34 -4.65
C HIS A 214 -15.23 -17.30 -5.19
N ARG A 215 -15.88 -18.44 -5.49
CA ARG A 215 -17.28 -18.44 -5.96
C ARG A 215 -18.23 -17.69 -5.01
N LEU A 216 -18.01 -17.73 -3.69
CA LEU A 216 -18.84 -17.07 -2.68
C LEU A 216 -18.58 -15.55 -2.57
N GLU A 217 -17.46 -15.09 -3.10
CA GLU A 217 -16.99 -13.69 -3.03
C GLU A 217 -17.04 -12.99 -4.38
N CYS A 218 -17.01 -13.76 -5.48
CA CYS A 218 -16.95 -13.27 -6.86
C CYS A 218 -18.04 -12.24 -7.17
N GLN A 219 -19.28 -12.49 -6.70
CA GLN A 219 -20.38 -11.54 -6.87
C GLN A 219 -20.15 -10.23 -6.10
N LYS A 220 -19.60 -10.31 -4.88
CA LYS A 220 -19.26 -9.13 -4.06
C LYS A 220 -18.15 -8.31 -4.72
N PHE A 221 -17.12 -8.99 -5.22
CA PHE A 221 -16.03 -8.35 -5.95
C PHE A 221 -16.49 -7.70 -7.25
N SER A 222 -17.35 -8.38 -8.02
CA SER A 222 -17.96 -7.82 -9.23
C SER A 222 -18.77 -6.55 -8.90
N ALA A 223 -19.58 -6.59 -7.84
CA ALA A 223 -20.30 -5.41 -7.37
C ALA A 223 -19.39 -4.24 -6.97
N CYS A 224 -18.22 -4.54 -6.38
CA CYS A 224 -17.21 -3.51 -6.08
C CYS A 224 -16.59 -2.93 -7.35
N MET A 225 -16.20 -3.78 -8.31
CA MET A 225 -15.61 -3.35 -9.58
C MET A 225 -16.58 -2.51 -10.42
N ASN A 226 -17.88 -2.78 -10.35
CA ASN A 226 -18.90 -1.96 -11.01
C ASN A 226 -18.97 -0.52 -10.49
N LYS A 227 -18.33 -0.21 -9.35
CA LYS A 227 -18.23 1.16 -8.81
C LYS A 227 -16.99 1.92 -9.27
N GLU A 228 -16.07 1.28 -9.99
CA GLU A 228 -14.79 1.87 -10.38
C GLU A 228 -14.95 3.19 -11.14
N ASN A 229 -15.77 3.22 -12.18
CA ASN A 229 -15.97 4.43 -12.99
C ASN A 229 -16.54 5.59 -12.16
N SER A 230 -17.49 5.33 -11.26
CA SER A 230 -18.04 6.35 -10.37
C SER A 230 -17.04 6.84 -9.33
N LEU A 231 -16.16 5.95 -8.83
CA LEU A 231 -15.13 6.28 -7.84
C LEU A 231 -13.94 7.03 -8.47
N GLY A 232 -13.62 6.74 -9.72
CA GLY A 232 -12.56 7.42 -10.47
C GLY A 232 -13.00 8.71 -11.16
N ARG A 233 -14.26 9.13 -11.04
CA ARG A 233 -14.75 10.36 -11.67
C ARG A 233 -14.44 11.58 -10.82
N PHE A 234 -13.54 12.43 -11.31
CA PHE A 234 -13.15 13.71 -10.73
C PHE A 234 -13.15 14.80 -11.80
N CYS A 235 -13.11 16.07 -11.37
CA CYS A 235 -13.06 17.24 -12.26
C CYS A 235 -11.63 17.65 -12.64
N PHE A 236 -10.60 17.00 -12.10
CA PHE A 236 -9.20 17.43 -12.26
C PHE A 236 -8.59 17.04 -13.60
N GLU A 237 -7.66 17.85 -14.10
CA GLU A 237 -6.91 17.57 -15.33
C GLU A 237 -6.03 16.32 -15.18
N PHE A 238 -5.49 16.08 -13.99
CA PHE A 238 -4.66 14.91 -13.68
C PHE A 238 -5.46 13.63 -13.41
N SER A 239 -6.79 13.67 -13.46
CA SER A 239 -7.65 12.50 -13.13
C SER A 239 -7.33 11.29 -14.01
N GLU A 240 -7.03 11.50 -15.29
CA GLU A 240 -6.72 10.41 -16.23
C GLU A 240 -5.48 9.61 -15.82
N VAL A 241 -4.54 10.24 -15.11
CA VAL A 241 -3.31 9.61 -14.61
C VAL A 241 -3.55 8.98 -13.23
N CYS A 242 -4.09 9.75 -12.29
CA CYS A 242 -4.20 9.36 -10.88
C CYS A 242 -5.26 8.30 -10.59
N THR A 243 -6.17 8.05 -11.53
CA THR A 243 -7.27 7.08 -11.35
C THR A 243 -7.01 5.73 -12.00
N GLN A 244 -5.89 5.58 -12.72
CA GLN A 244 -5.51 4.34 -13.38
C GLN A 244 -5.27 3.21 -12.36
N ARG A 245 -5.67 1.98 -12.72
CA ARG A 245 -5.41 0.78 -11.90
C ARG A 245 -3.94 0.57 -11.55
N LYS A 246 -3.03 1.04 -12.41
CA LYS A 246 -1.57 0.97 -12.23
C LYS A 246 -0.98 2.18 -11.48
N PHE A 247 -1.81 3.08 -10.94
CA PHE A 247 -1.34 4.21 -10.15
C PHE A 247 -0.91 3.73 -8.76
N ALA A 248 0.37 3.36 -8.66
CA ALA A 248 1.01 2.89 -7.44
C ALA A 248 1.97 3.93 -6.86
N LYS A 249 2.69 3.56 -5.79
CA LYS A 249 3.62 4.45 -5.07
C LYS A 249 4.62 5.18 -5.97
N GLN A 250 5.16 4.53 -7.02
CA GLN A 250 6.10 5.17 -7.95
C GLN A 250 5.42 6.24 -8.82
N LYS A 251 4.20 6.00 -9.29
CA LYS A 251 3.43 6.99 -10.06
C LYS A 251 3.01 8.17 -9.19
N LEU A 252 2.63 7.92 -7.93
CA LEU A 252 2.35 8.99 -6.96
C LEU A 252 3.61 9.80 -6.65
N PHE A 253 4.75 9.14 -6.45
CA PHE A 253 6.05 9.81 -6.29
C PHE A 253 6.38 10.71 -7.48
N ASN A 254 6.29 10.19 -8.71
CA ASN A 254 6.53 10.98 -9.92
C ASN A 254 5.56 12.15 -10.02
N PHE A 255 4.27 11.92 -9.73
CA PHE A 255 3.26 12.97 -9.70
C PHE A 255 3.60 14.09 -8.71
N LEU A 256 3.93 13.76 -7.46
CA LEU A 256 4.29 14.74 -6.44
C LEU A 256 5.60 15.46 -6.76
N LYS A 257 6.57 14.78 -7.39
CA LYS A 257 7.80 15.40 -7.90
C LYS A 257 7.54 16.37 -9.02
N CYS A 258 6.67 16.04 -9.98
CA CYS A 258 6.30 16.94 -11.08
C CYS A 258 5.62 18.23 -10.60
N HIS A 259 5.03 18.22 -9.40
CA HIS A 259 4.45 19.39 -8.75
C HIS A 259 5.37 20.03 -7.71
N ASP A 260 6.63 19.58 -7.60
CA ASP A 260 7.62 20.06 -6.63
C ASP A 260 7.17 19.97 -5.15
N VAL A 261 6.28 19.03 -4.81
CA VAL A 261 5.75 18.86 -3.44
C VAL A 261 6.23 17.60 -2.73
N PHE A 262 6.89 16.66 -3.44
CA PHE A 262 7.39 15.43 -2.82
C PHE A 262 8.34 15.72 -1.65
N ASP A 263 8.15 15.04 -0.52
CA ASP A 263 8.93 15.16 0.73
C ASP A 263 9.02 16.57 1.34
N GLN A 264 8.10 17.46 0.98
CA GLN A 264 8.10 18.85 1.46
C GLN A 264 6.80 19.18 2.20
N GLY A 265 6.88 20.09 3.18
CA GLY A 265 5.73 20.59 3.92
C GLY A 265 4.80 19.49 4.42
N LEU A 266 3.50 19.68 4.20
CA LEU A 266 2.44 18.74 4.60
C LEU A 266 2.32 17.51 3.69
N TRP A 267 3.02 17.47 2.56
CA TRP A 267 2.97 16.36 1.59
C TRP A 267 3.84 15.17 1.96
N ARG A 268 4.68 15.32 2.99
CA ARG A 268 5.63 14.30 3.47
C ARG A 268 4.99 12.96 3.84
N ARG A 269 3.69 12.94 4.16
CA ARG A 269 2.93 11.73 4.53
C ARG A 269 2.13 11.12 3.37
N GLU A 270 2.14 11.74 2.19
CA GLU A 270 1.27 11.31 1.10
C GLU A 270 1.86 10.14 0.29
N CYS A 271 3.18 9.95 0.31
CA CYS A 271 3.85 8.91 -0.47
C CYS A 271 4.63 7.93 0.40
N GLN A 272 4.43 6.63 0.13
CA GLN A 272 5.16 5.53 0.79
C GLN A 272 6.67 5.50 0.51
N LEU A 273 7.14 6.28 -0.48
CA LEU A 273 8.57 6.43 -0.78
C LEU A 273 9.21 7.61 -0.04
N SER A 274 8.44 8.35 0.75
CA SER A 274 8.93 9.44 1.58
C SER A 274 9.91 8.96 2.64
N CYS A 275 10.97 9.74 2.85
CA CYS A 275 11.91 9.50 3.94
C CYS A 275 11.35 9.86 5.33
N TYR A 276 10.13 10.42 5.40
CA TYR A 276 9.46 10.81 6.64
C TYR A 276 8.46 9.77 7.17
N ASN A 277 8.28 8.64 6.46
CA ASN A 277 7.31 7.61 6.87
C ASN A 277 7.65 6.96 8.20
N ASP A 278 8.93 6.89 8.57
CA ASP A 278 9.39 6.31 9.84
C ASP A 278 9.29 7.29 11.02
N ILE A 279 8.95 8.56 10.78
CA ILE A 279 8.75 9.53 11.85
C ILE A 279 7.39 9.25 12.51
N PRO A 280 7.30 9.14 13.84
CA PRO A 280 6.02 8.96 14.53
C PRO A 280 5.02 10.10 14.23
N TYR A 281 3.72 9.81 14.26
CA TYR A 281 2.70 10.81 13.99
C TYR A 281 2.64 11.87 15.10
N GLY A 282 2.59 13.14 14.69
CA GLY A 282 2.65 14.30 15.59
C GLY A 282 4.08 14.74 15.93
N ALA A 283 5.10 14.12 15.32
CA ALA A 283 6.51 14.48 15.48
C ALA A 283 7.18 14.92 14.17
N LEU A 284 6.42 15.18 13.10
CA LEU A 284 7.01 15.80 11.91
C LEU A 284 7.64 17.15 12.24
N PRO A 285 8.88 17.41 11.77
CA PRO A 285 9.50 18.71 11.92
C PRO A 285 8.68 19.80 11.22
N ASN A 286 8.56 20.95 11.87
CA ASN A 286 7.93 22.12 11.28
C ASN A 286 8.64 22.51 9.98
N ASP A 287 7.86 22.85 8.95
CA ASP A 287 8.34 23.40 7.69
C ASP A 287 7.91 24.86 7.58
N GLU A 288 8.81 25.72 7.10
CA GLU A 288 8.48 27.12 6.80
C GLU A 288 7.46 27.22 5.65
N LYS A 289 7.48 26.27 4.70
CA LYS A 289 6.58 26.21 3.54
C LYS A 289 5.56 25.10 3.71
N LEU A 290 4.45 25.40 4.36
CA LEU A 290 3.40 24.42 4.71
C LEU A 290 2.86 23.63 3.51
N TYR A 291 2.34 24.34 2.48
CA TYR A 291 1.70 23.70 1.33
C TYR A 291 2.65 23.43 0.17
N VAL A 292 3.81 24.10 0.13
CA VAL A 292 4.81 23.97 -0.96
C VAL A 292 4.24 24.33 -2.35
N LEU A 293 3.09 24.98 -2.36
CA LEU A 293 2.36 25.43 -3.53
C LEU A 293 2.15 26.94 -3.36
N PRO A 294 2.93 27.80 -4.04
CA PRO A 294 2.95 29.23 -3.72
C PRO A 294 1.59 29.92 -3.88
N LEU A 295 0.85 29.62 -4.94
CA LEU A 295 -0.45 30.24 -5.21
C LEU A 295 -1.50 29.74 -4.22
N GLU A 296 -1.62 28.42 -4.09
CA GLU A 296 -2.56 27.76 -3.19
C GLU A 296 -2.28 28.13 -1.74
N GLY A 297 -1.01 28.19 -1.35
CA GLY A 297 -0.59 28.59 -0.01
C GLY A 297 -1.01 30.02 0.33
N VAL A 298 -0.85 30.98 -0.59
CA VAL A 298 -1.32 32.36 -0.39
C VAL A 298 -2.84 32.39 -0.25
N VAL A 299 -3.56 31.71 -1.15
CA VAL A 299 -5.02 31.65 -1.10
C VAL A 299 -5.47 31.00 0.21
N LEU A 300 -4.89 29.86 0.61
CA LEU A 300 -5.16 29.12 1.86
C LEU A 300 -4.63 29.80 3.12
N GLN A 301 -3.92 30.91 3.04
CA GLN A 301 -3.63 31.74 4.21
C GLN A 301 -4.68 32.85 4.38
N SER A 302 -5.36 33.25 3.31
CA SER A 302 -6.41 34.26 3.35
C SER A 302 -7.78 33.69 3.78
N ALA A 303 -8.57 34.52 4.47
CA ALA A 303 -9.98 34.23 4.73
C ALA A 303 -10.79 34.20 3.42
N LEU A 304 -11.93 33.50 3.43
CA LEU A 304 -12.83 33.49 2.28
C LEU A 304 -13.37 34.90 2.02
N VAL A 305 -13.32 35.35 0.76
CA VAL A 305 -13.87 36.65 0.35
C VAL A 305 -15.40 36.66 0.49
N ASN A 306 -16.03 35.52 0.18
CA ASN A 306 -17.48 35.33 0.31
C ASN A 306 -17.74 34.18 1.29
N SER A 307 -18.54 34.43 2.33
CA SER A 307 -18.95 33.37 3.26
C SER A 307 -19.81 32.33 2.54
N VAL A 308 -19.53 31.05 2.79
CA VAL A 308 -20.38 29.95 2.31
C VAL A 308 -21.49 29.72 3.32
N SER A 309 -22.75 29.70 2.86
CA SER A 309 -23.88 29.34 3.72
C SER A 309 -23.83 27.85 4.04
N ILE A 310 -23.94 27.50 5.32
CA ILE A 310 -24.04 26.09 5.73
C ILE A 310 -25.37 25.43 5.31
N ASP A 311 -26.39 26.23 5.00
CA ASP A 311 -27.69 25.76 4.50
C ASP A 311 -27.67 25.53 2.97
N GLU A 312 -26.67 26.09 2.26
CA GLU A 312 -26.44 25.89 0.83
C GLU A 312 -24.98 25.45 0.57
N PRO A 313 -24.62 24.21 0.97
CA PRO A 313 -23.22 23.78 0.96
C PRO A 313 -22.67 23.48 -0.43
N LEU A 314 -21.35 23.49 -0.53
CA LEU A 314 -20.61 23.04 -1.71
C LEU A 314 -20.90 21.56 -2.00
N LYS A 315 -21.05 21.21 -3.28
CA LYS A 315 -21.47 19.87 -3.69
C LYS A 315 -20.30 18.94 -3.98
N ASP A 316 -19.23 19.48 -4.56
CA ASP A 316 -18.07 18.69 -5.00
C ASP A 316 -16.79 19.53 -5.16
N TRP A 317 -15.73 18.87 -5.62
CA TRP A 317 -14.44 19.49 -5.88
C TRP A 317 -14.50 20.65 -6.88
N SER A 318 -15.41 20.61 -7.87
CA SER A 318 -15.53 21.69 -8.85
C SER A 318 -16.05 22.95 -8.18
N ASP A 319 -17.08 22.83 -7.34
CA ASP A 319 -17.61 23.96 -6.56
C ASP A 319 -16.52 24.57 -5.67
N TYR A 320 -15.74 23.72 -4.99
CA TYR A 320 -14.67 24.18 -4.10
C TYR A 320 -13.52 24.88 -4.84
N TYR A 321 -13.04 24.31 -5.95
CA TYR A 321 -11.96 24.91 -6.73
C TYR A 321 -12.40 26.24 -7.34
N ASN A 322 -13.63 26.32 -7.83
CA ASN A 322 -14.22 27.57 -8.32
C ASN A 322 -14.32 28.63 -7.21
N LEU A 323 -14.76 28.25 -6.00
CA LEU A 323 -14.84 29.15 -4.85
C LEU A 323 -13.47 29.74 -4.49
N ARG A 324 -12.41 28.92 -4.51
CA ARG A 324 -11.05 29.32 -4.14
C ARG A 324 -10.26 29.95 -5.28
N GLY A 325 -10.73 29.83 -6.52
CA GLY A 325 -9.98 30.25 -7.71
C GLY A 325 -8.78 29.34 -7.99
N PHE A 326 -8.88 28.05 -7.67
CA PHE A 326 -7.85 27.07 -8.01
C PHE A 326 -8.03 26.54 -9.43
N TRP A 327 -6.91 26.29 -10.09
CA TRP A 327 -6.87 25.57 -11.36
C TRP A 327 -7.08 24.07 -11.13
N LEU A 328 -7.69 23.38 -12.10
CA LEU A 328 -8.03 21.96 -11.98
C LEU A 328 -6.82 21.02 -12.15
N ASP A 329 -5.65 21.56 -12.47
CA ASP A 329 -4.36 20.87 -12.42
C ASP A 329 -3.71 20.92 -11.02
N SER A 330 -4.15 21.82 -10.13
CA SER A 330 -3.62 21.94 -8.77
C SER A 330 -3.81 20.64 -7.97
N PRO A 331 -2.74 20.08 -7.35
CA PRO A 331 -2.86 18.81 -6.65
C PRO A 331 -3.50 18.94 -5.26
N ILE A 332 -3.82 20.16 -4.79
CA ILE A 332 -4.15 20.50 -3.39
C ILE A 332 -5.29 19.66 -2.78
N ALA A 333 -6.15 19.07 -3.61
CA ALA A 333 -7.15 18.08 -3.17
C ALA A 333 -6.53 16.89 -2.42
N GLY A 334 -5.26 16.56 -2.69
CA GLY A 334 -4.50 15.54 -1.97
C GLY A 334 -4.34 15.82 -0.46
N LEU A 335 -4.30 17.08 -0.04
CA LEU A 335 -4.26 17.46 1.38
C LEU A 335 -5.64 17.82 1.92
N LEU A 336 -6.46 18.49 1.11
CA LEU A 336 -7.75 19.04 1.54
C LEU A 336 -8.88 18.01 1.61
N HIS A 337 -8.67 16.78 1.14
CA HIS A 337 -9.75 15.78 1.18
C HIS A 337 -10.23 15.49 2.61
N TYR A 338 -9.37 15.57 3.64
CA TYR A 338 -9.78 15.39 5.04
C TYR A 338 -10.74 16.49 5.55
N PRO A 339 -10.34 17.78 5.56
CA PRO A 339 -11.23 18.84 6.00
C PRO A 339 -12.50 18.95 5.15
N LEU A 340 -12.42 18.76 3.83
CA LEU A 340 -13.59 18.88 2.95
C LEU A 340 -14.55 17.68 3.07
N THR A 341 -14.03 16.48 3.39
CA THR A 341 -14.88 15.35 3.79
C THR A 341 -15.68 15.69 5.04
N LEU A 342 -15.02 16.27 6.05
CA LEU A 342 -15.68 16.63 7.31
C LEU A 342 -16.69 17.77 7.10
N TYR A 343 -16.33 18.79 6.31
CA TYR A 343 -17.23 19.86 5.90
C TYR A 343 -18.51 19.31 5.26
N TRP A 344 -18.37 18.41 4.28
CA TRP A 344 -19.52 17.81 3.61
C TRP A 344 -20.37 16.95 4.54
N ILE A 345 -19.76 16.20 5.46
CA ILE A 345 -20.52 15.45 6.45
C ILE A 345 -21.31 16.40 7.36
N ILE A 346 -20.69 17.46 7.88
CA ILE A 346 -21.34 18.43 8.78
C ILE A 346 -22.48 19.16 8.07
N THR A 347 -22.28 19.61 6.84
CA THR A 347 -23.23 20.49 6.14
C THR A 347 -24.28 19.74 5.32
N THR A 348 -23.99 18.51 4.88
CA THR A 348 -24.87 17.77 3.96
C THR A 348 -25.45 16.50 4.59
N CYS A 349 -24.67 15.78 5.40
CA CYS A 349 -25.11 14.51 5.98
C CYS A 349 -25.77 14.70 7.36
N LEU A 350 -25.14 15.47 8.25
CA LEU A 350 -25.62 15.73 9.61
C LEU A 350 -27.02 16.34 9.64
N PRO A 351 -27.39 17.38 8.88
CA PRO A 351 -28.76 17.92 8.89
C PRO A 351 -29.81 16.91 8.43
N LYS A 352 -29.43 15.93 7.60
CA LYS A 352 -30.36 14.88 7.13
C LYS A 352 -30.53 13.75 8.15
N HIS A 353 -29.44 13.34 8.79
CA HIS A 353 -29.44 12.18 9.68
C HIS A 353 -29.71 12.53 11.15
N TYR A 354 -29.28 13.71 11.60
CA TYR A 354 -29.36 14.20 12.98
C TYR A 354 -29.69 15.70 13.00
N PRO A 355 -30.89 16.12 12.53
CA PRO A 355 -31.26 17.53 12.41
C PRO A 355 -31.18 18.29 13.74
N GLU A 356 -31.54 17.66 14.85
CA GLU A 356 -31.47 18.29 16.19
C GLU A 356 -30.03 18.67 16.58
N VAL A 357 -29.05 17.83 16.23
CA VAL A 357 -27.63 18.11 16.47
C VAL A 357 -27.15 19.27 15.60
N PHE A 358 -27.60 19.31 14.34
CA PHE A 358 -27.27 20.41 13.43
C PHE A 358 -27.89 21.74 13.87
N GLU A 359 -29.14 21.75 14.36
CA GLU A 359 -29.76 22.95 14.92
C GLU A 359 -29.08 23.39 16.23
N ASN A 360 -28.69 22.45 17.09
CA ASN A 360 -27.90 22.77 18.30
C ASN A 360 -26.56 23.43 17.93
N MET A 361 -25.85 22.89 16.94
CA MET A 361 -24.62 23.49 16.41
C MET A 361 -24.83 24.94 15.95
N LYS A 362 -25.93 25.23 15.22
CA LYS A 362 -26.27 26.58 14.77
C LYS A 362 -26.59 27.51 15.93
N THR A 363 -27.42 27.08 16.87
CA THR A 363 -27.83 27.89 18.04
C THR A 363 -26.67 28.17 18.99
N SER A 364 -25.83 27.18 19.27
CA SER A 364 -24.63 27.33 20.11
C SER A 364 -23.48 28.06 19.41
N HIS A 365 -23.58 28.27 18.09
CA HIS A 365 -22.53 28.84 17.24
C HIS A 365 -21.19 28.08 17.37
N SER A 366 -21.24 26.77 17.59
CA SER A 366 -20.07 25.93 17.78
C SER A 366 -20.32 24.52 17.27
N VAL A 367 -19.27 23.88 16.74
CA VAL A 367 -19.23 22.46 16.42
C VAL A 367 -18.01 21.82 17.09
N GLU A 368 -18.24 20.69 17.74
CA GLU A 368 -17.20 19.91 18.42
C GLU A 368 -17.16 18.52 17.82
N VAL A 369 -16.01 18.16 17.25
CA VAL A 369 -15.83 16.91 16.51
C VAL A 369 -14.70 16.10 17.14
N HIS A 370 -15.00 14.85 17.46
CA HIS A 370 -14.00 13.88 17.90
C HIS A 370 -13.55 13.04 16.70
N VAL A 371 -12.30 13.19 16.28
CA VAL A 371 -11.68 12.39 15.22
C VAL A 371 -11.05 11.14 15.83
N LEU A 372 -11.50 9.98 15.37
CA LEU A 372 -11.14 8.66 15.90
C LEU A 372 -10.07 8.01 15.03
N GLY A 373 -9.02 7.45 15.66
CA GLY A 373 -7.94 6.77 14.94
C GLY A 373 -7.12 7.74 14.09
N ALA A 374 -6.90 8.96 14.58
CA ALA A 374 -6.11 9.96 13.89
C ALA A 374 -4.64 9.53 13.81
N GLU A 375 -4.08 9.65 12.62
CA GLU A 375 -2.69 9.38 12.30
C GLU A 375 -2.06 10.68 11.78
N LYS A 376 -1.78 10.77 10.47
CA LYS A 376 -1.25 11.98 9.83
C LYS A 376 -2.20 13.18 9.94
N GLU A 377 -3.48 12.96 10.18
CA GLU A 377 -4.47 14.04 10.37
C GLU A 377 -4.10 14.94 11.56
N ALA A 378 -3.38 14.41 12.56
CA ALA A 378 -2.86 15.17 13.70
C ALA A 378 -1.85 16.26 13.30
N GLU A 379 -1.23 16.15 12.12
CA GLU A 379 -0.25 17.10 11.60
C GLU A 379 -0.91 18.11 10.63
N MET A 380 -2.24 18.01 10.41
CA MET A 380 -2.99 18.76 9.41
C MET A 380 -3.73 19.99 9.97
N PHE A 381 -3.21 20.64 11.01
CA PHE A 381 -3.83 21.85 11.58
C PHE A 381 -4.21 22.89 10.52
N HIS A 382 -3.27 23.24 9.62
CA HIS A 382 -3.49 24.25 8.59
C HIS A 382 -4.53 23.82 7.53
N PRO A 383 -4.51 22.60 6.98
CA PRO A 383 -5.64 22.08 6.21
C PRO A 383 -6.97 22.18 6.95
N PHE A 384 -7.04 21.89 8.26
CA PHE A 384 -8.28 22.01 9.03
C PHE A 384 -8.71 23.46 9.32
N LEU A 385 -7.83 24.47 9.18
CA LEU A 385 -8.26 25.88 9.18
C LEU A 385 -9.22 26.16 8.01
N GLU A 386 -9.06 25.45 6.90
CA GLU A 386 -9.97 25.57 5.77
C GLU A 386 -11.39 25.13 6.11
N LEU A 387 -11.53 24.04 6.86
CA LEU A 387 -12.82 23.60 7.41
C LEU A 387 -13.45 24.71 8.26
N ALA A 388 -12.66 25.32 9.15
CA ALA A 388 -13.14 26.36 10.03
C ALA A 388 -13.63 27.60 9.26
N ARG A 389 -12.90 28.02 8.23
CA ARG A 389 -13.31 29.14 7.36
C ARG A 389 -14.59 28.84 6.58
N LEU A 390 -14.74 27.62 6.06
CA LEU A 390 -15.95 27.18 5.37
C LEU A 390 -17.18 27.08 6.29
N LEU A 391 -16.96 26.90 7.60
CA LEU A 391 -18.01 26.84 8.62
C LEU A 391 -18.21 28.17 9.38
N SER A 392 -17.46 29.21 9.01
CA SER A 392 -17.57 30.52 9.66
C SER A 392 -19.00 31.07 9.57
N PRO A 393 -19.58 31.62 10.65
CA PRO A 393 -18.92 32.04 11.90
C PRO A 393 -18.88 31.00 13.04
N LEU A 394 -19.15 29.71 12.78
CA LEU A 394 -19.14 28.69 13.84
C LEU A 394 -17.74 28.52 14.44
N LYS A 395 -17.65 28.38 15.76
CA LYS A 395 -16.41 27.89 16.41
C LYS A 395 -16.25 26.41 16.15
N VAL A 396 -15.11 25.99 15.61
CA VAL A 396 -14.79 24.60 15.31
C VAL A 396 -13.79 24.07 16.33
N GLN A 397 -14.16 23.03 17.06
CA GLN A 397 -13.33 22.36 18.05
C GLN A 397 -13.07 20.93 17.59
N LEU A 398 -11.80 20.61 17.30
CA LEU A 398 -11.37 19.28 16.86
C LEU A 398 -10.53 18.62 17.94
N HIS A 399 -10.95 17.42 18.36
CA HIS A 399 -10.18 16.55 19.25
C HIS A 399 -9.80 15.29 18.49
N LEU A 400 -8.50 15.10 18.23
CA LEU A 400 -7.97 14.01 17.42
C LEU A 400 -7.34 12.96 18.32
N PHE A 401 -7.89 11.75 18.31
CA PHE A 401 -7.46 10.63 19.15
C PHE A 401 -6.78 9.57 18.31
N GLY A 402 -5.54 9.18 18.65
CA GLY A 402 -4.77 8.20 17.90
C GLY A 402 -3.74 7.47 18.73
N ASP A 403 -3.69 6.14 18.62
CA ASP A 403 -2.79 5.27 19.37
C ASP A 403 -1.32 5.41 18.96
N GLN A 404 -1.07 5.82 17.72
CA GLN A 404 0.27 6.04 17.17
C GLN A 404 0.76 7.49 17.32
N LEU A 405 -0.03 8.37 17.95
CA LEU A 405 0.39 9.74 18.23
C LEU A 405 1.35 9.78 19.42
N VAL A 406 2.42 10.57 19.32
CA VAL A 406 3.43 10.63 20.38
C VAL A 406 3.25 11.78 21.37
N HIS A 407 2.52 12.83 20.98
CA HIS A 407 2.41 14.06 21.77
C HIS A 407 0.96 14.52 21.91
N HIS A 408 0.61 14.92 23.13
CA HIS A 408 -0.54 15.80 23.33
C HIS A 408 -0.13 17.20 22.89
N SER A 409 -0.91 17.80 22.00
CA SER A 409 -0.71 19.16 21.52
C SER A 409 -2.05 19.87 21.43
N SER A 410 -2.04 21.19 21.61
CA SER A 410 -3.23 22.01 21.39
C SER A 410 -2.81 23.32 20.76
N CYS A 411 -3.53 23.72 19.72
CA CYS A 411 -3.34 24.97 19.02
C CYS A 411 -4.68 25.54 18.58
N SER A 412 -4.74 26.86 18.42
CA SER A 412 -5.93 27.55 17.94
C SER A 412 -5.54 28.71 17.04
N SER A 413 -6.38 28.97 16.03
CA SER A 413 -6.27 30.12 15.14
C SER A 413 -7.63 30.38 14.53
N GLU A 414 -7.97 31.66 14.31
CA GLU A 414 -9.29 32.08 13.82
C GLU A 414 -10.42 31.48 14.68
N ASN A 415 -11.33 30.72 14.06
CA ASN A 415 -12.42 30.01 14.71
C ASN A 415 -12.11 28.52 14.92
N LEU A 416 -10.86 28.06 14.76
CA LEU A 416 -10.45 26.67 14.98
C LEU A 416 -9.72 26.50 16.32
N SER A 417 -10.13 25.49 17.08
CA SER A 417 -9.34 24.86 18.15
C SER A 417 -9.03 23.42 17.76
N PHE A 418 -7.78 23.01 17.90
CA PHE A 418 -7.28 21.72 17.43
C PHE A 418 -6.41 21.08 18.51
N SER A 419 -6.82 19.92 19.00
CA SER A 419 -6.12 19.21 20.09
C SER A 419 -5.88 17.74 19.74
N THR A 420 -4.67 17.24 20.00
CA THR A 420 -4.27 15.85 19.78
C THR A 420 -4.17 15.09 21.09
N HIS A 421 -4.66 13.86 21.10
CA HIS A 421 -4.74 12.99 22.27
C HIS A 421 -4.11 11.64 21.93
N PRO A 422 -2.89 11.36 22.41
CA PRO A 422 -2.27 10.04 22.30
C PRO A 422 -3.13 8.94 22.93
N GLY A 423 -3.20 7.79 22.26
CA GLY A 423 -3.94 6.63 22.71
C GLY A 423 -5.31 6.45 22.02
N PHE A 424 -5.91 5.30 22.28
CA PHE A 424 -7.27 5.01 21.80
C PHE A 424 -8.29 5.94 22.46
N TYR A 425 -9.35 6.28 21.72
CA TYR A 425 -10.44 7.15 22.20
C TYR A 425 -10.97 6.75 23.58
N HIS A 426 -11.31 5.48 23.76
CA HIS A 426 -11.88 4.97 25.02
C HIS A 426 -10.93 5.04 26.22
N ALA A 427 -9.62 5.16 25.98
CA ALA A 427 -8.63 5.34 27.04
C ALA A 427 -8.39 6.83 27.37
N SER A 428 -8.48 7.69 26.35
CA SER A 428 -8.06 9.09 26.46
C SER A 428 -9.23 10.08 26.60
N ILE A 429 -10.48 9.67 26.37
CA ILE A 429 -11.65 10.58 26.41
C ILE A 429 -11.85 11.30 27.75
N SER A 430 -11.35 10.75 28.86
CA SER A 430 -11.43 11.38 30.18
C SER A 430 -10.64 12.70 30.28
N SER A 431 -9.73 12.97 29.34
CA SER A 431 -9.02 14.25 29.24
C SER A 431 -9.87 15.38 28.66
N VAL A 432 -11.01 15.06 28.04
CA VAL A 432 -11.92 16.02 27.39
C VAL A 432 -13.21 16.12 28.21
N SER A 433 -13.53 17.32 28.68
CA SER A 433 -14.67 17.57 29.58
C SER A 433 -15.99 17.78 28.85
N THR A 434 -15.95 17.98 27.53
CA THR A 434 -17.09 18.30 26.68
C THR A 434 -17.55 17.08 25.89
N LEU A 435 -18.84 17.05 25.55
CA LEU A 435 -19.41 16.01 24.71
C LEU A 435 -19.36 16.46 23.24
N PRO A 436 -18.96 15.58 22.32
CA PRO A 436 -18.90 15.93 20.91
C PRO A 436 -20.30 16.11 20.32
N HIS A 437 -20.43 17.03 19.37
CA HIS A 437 -21.59 17.09 18.50
C HIS A 437 -21.61 15.88 17.55
N MET A 438 -20.44 15.42 17.12
CA MET A 438 -20.29 14.19 16.34
C MET A 438 -18.88 13.62 16.46
N ALA A 439 -18.74 12.34 16.15
CA ALA A 439 -17.45 11.68 15.98
C ALA A 439 -17.24 11.21 14.54
N ILE A 440 -16.00 11.16 14.08
CA ILE A 440 -15.63 10.67 12.75
C ILE A 440 -14.38 9.79 12.80
N GLY A 441 -14.45 8.61 12.21
CA GLY A 441 -13.27 7.80 11.87
C GLY A 441 -12.93 7.91 10.39
N PHE A 442 -11.82 8.57 10.03
CA PHE A 442 -11.37 8.58 8.65
C PHE A 442 -10.77 7.23 8.29
N ASN A 443 -11.18 6.68 7.14
CA ASN A 443 -10.71 5.39 6.65
C ASN A 443 -10.75 4.27 7.71
N ALA A 444 -11.82 4.28 8.52
CA ALA A 444 -11.88 3.63 9.82
C ALA A 444 -11.63 2.12 9.79
N GLY A 445 -11.96 1.44 8.68
CA GLY A 445 -11.71 0.02 8.53
C GLY A 445 -12.26 -0.81 9.69
N LEU A 446 -13.51 -0.58 10.11
CA LEU A 446 -14.09 -1.10 11.37
C LEU A 446 -13.94 -2.62 11.56
N SER A 447 -13.86 -3.39 10.48
CA SER A 447 -13.62 -4.83 10.54
C SER A 447 -12.17 -5.24 10.82
N ALA A 448 -11.21 -4.38 10.46
CA ALA A 448 -9.77 -4.62 10.61
C ALA A 448 -9.25 -4.22 12.00
N TYR A 449 -9.94 -3.31 12.69
CA TYR A 449 -9.51 -2.74 13.96
C TYR A 449 -10.52 -3.03 15.08
N PRO A 450 -10.33 -4.13 15.86
CA PRO A 450 -11.26 -4.50 16.93
C PRO A 450 -11.42 -3.45 18.04
N SER A 451 -10.41 -2.58 18.23
CA SER A 451 -10.41 -1.47 19.22
C SER A 451 -11.50 -0.44 18.98
N PHE A 452 -12.12 -0.40 17.79
CA PHE A 452 -13.32 0.41 17.58
C PHE A 452 -14.50 -0.05 18.44
N LYS A 453 -14.53 -1.31 18.89
CA LYS A 453 -15.67 -1.83 19.66
C LYS A 453 -15.92 -1.02 20.94
N GLU A 454 -14.91 -0.87 21.82
CA GLU A 454 -15.09 -0.09 23.06
C GLU A 454 -15.42 1.38 22.77
N THR A 455 -14.75 1.96 21.77
CA THR A 455 -14.99 3.35 21.33
C THR A 455 -16.44 3.56 20.89
N LEU A 456 -16.99 2.64 20.10
CA LEU A 456 -18.37 2.70 19.63
C LEU A 456 -19.38 2.44 20.75
N GLU A 457 -19.07 1.56 21.71
CA GLU A 457 -19.91 1.35 22.90
C GLU A 457 -20.12 2.67 23.67
N ILE A 458 -19.05 3.44 23.89
CA ILE A 458 -19.11 4.74 24.57
C ILE A 458 -19.94 5.75 23.76
N LEU A 459 -19.59 5.96 22.49
CA LEU A 459 -20.21 6.98 21.65
C LEU A 459 -21.70 6.72 21.40
N LEU A 460 -22.07 5.46 21.14
CA LEU A 460 -23.46 5.10 20.89
C LEU A 460 -24.29 5.16 22.18
N HIS A 461 -23.71 4.81 23.33
CA HIS A 461 -24.38 4.99 24.63
C HIS A 461 -24.66 6.47 24.93
N GLN A 462 -23.74 7.36 24.55
CA GLN A 462 -23.90 8.82 24.63
C GLN A 462 -24.84 9.40 23.57
N ARG A 463 -25.39 8.55 22.68
CA ARG A 463 -26.18 8.97 21.50
C ARG A 463 -25.45 9.96 20.60
N CYS A 464 -24.11 9.91 20.58
CA CYS A 464 -23.29 10.72 19.69
C CYS A 464 -23.44 10.21 18.24
N PRO A 465 -23.69 11.09 17.27
CA PRO A 465 -23.59 10.75 15.85
C PRO A 465 -22.17 10.27 15.50
N VAL A 466 -22.05 9.04 15.01
CA VAL A 466 -20.76 8.48 14.57
C VAL A 466 -20.74 8.28 13.07
N TYR A 467 -19.84 9.01 12.41
CA TYR A 467 -19.54 8.87 10.99
C TYR A 467 -18.23 8.11 10.77
N CYS A 468 -18.12 7.44 9.64
CA CYS A 468 -16.88 6.82 9.21
C CYS A 468 -16.71 7.00 7.70
N THR A 469 -15.47 7.00 7.25
CA THR A 469 -15.13 6.77 5.85
C THR A 469 -14.37 5.48 5.65
N ASP A 470 -14.36 4.95 4.42
CA ASP A 470 -13.64 3.73 4.04
C ASP A 470 -13.07 3.84 2.62
N TYR A 471 -11.96 3.11 2.38
CA TYR A 471 -11.23 3.16 1.12
C TYR A 471 -11.99 2.56 -0.08
N CYS A 472 -12.79 1.51 0.17
CA CYS A 472 -13.47 0.77 -0.89
C CYS A 472 -14.76 0.11 -0.42
N TYR A 473 -15.60 -0.27 -1.39
CA TYR A 473 -16.90 -0.87 -1.10
C TYR A 473 -16.80 -2.22 -0.38
N LEU A 474 -15.72 -3.00 -0.62
CA LEU A 474 -15.51 -4.26 0.09
C LEU A 474 -15.28 -4.03 1.59
N SER A 475 -14.54 -2.98 1.97
CA SER A 475 -14.33 -2.60 3.38
C SER A 475 -15.67 -2.36 4.06
N LEU A 476 -16.59 -1.62 3.41
CA LEU A 476 -17.95 -1.40 3.93
C LEU A 476 -18.72 -2.70 4.19
N LEU A 477 -18.61 -3.69 3.30
CA LEU A 477 -19.28 -4.97 3.48
C LEU A 477 -18.74 -5.70 4.71
N HIS A 478 -17.44 -5.59 4.99
CA HIS A 478 -16.82 -6.16 6.18
C HIS A 478 -17.18 -5.37 7.43
N SER A 479 -17.12 -4.04 7.40
CA SER A 479 -17.58 -3.13 8.46
C SER A 479 -19.03 -3.42 8.86
N ARG A 480 -19.94 -3.62 7.89
CA ARG A 480 -21.34 -4.00 8.14
C ARG A 480 -21.46 -5.35 8.86
N LYS A 481 -20.66 -6.34 8.47
CA LYS A 481 -20.63 -7.66 9.14
C LYS A 481 -20.08 -7.55 10.56
N ALA A 482 -19.01 -6.78 10.75
CA ALA A 482 -18.38 -6.56 12.05
C ALA A 482 -19.37 -5.90 13.04
N LEU A 483 -20.05 -4.82 12.61
CA LEU A 483 -21.09 -4.16 13.40
C LEU A 483 -22.22 -5.12 13.77
N LYS A 484 -22.75 -5.89 12.80
CA LYS A 484 -23.80 -6.88 13.06
C LYS A 484 -23.35 -7.96 14.06
N LYS A 485 -22.11 -8.44 13.95
CA LYS A 485 -21.54 -9.44 14.88
C LYS A 485 -21.36 -8.87 16.29
N SER A 486 -20.92 -7.62 16.40
CA SER A 486 -20.71 -6.92 17.67
C SER A 486 -21.99 -6.49 18.37
N LYS A 487 -23.14 -6.50 17.68
CA LYS A 487 -24.44 -6.00 18.16
C LYS A 487 -24.40 -4.53 18.61
N LEU A 488 -23.48 -3.73 18.08
CA LEU A 488 -23.37 -2.32 18.40
C LEU A 488 -24.33 -1.45 17.59
N GLY A 489 -24.60 -1.83 16.34
CA GLY A 489 -25.36 -1.00 15.43
C GLY A 489 -25.54 -1.61 14.05
N SER A 490 -26.12 -0.81 13.16
CA SER A 490 -26.18 -1.10 11.73
C SER A 490 -25.54 0.03 10.92
N LEU A 491 -25.01 -0.31 9.76
CA LEU A 491 -24.40 0.66 8.85
C LEU A 491 -25.51 1.30 8.01
N SER A 492 -25.50 2.62 7.86
CA SER A 492 -26.38 3.34 6.93
C SER A 492 -26.17 2.92 5.47
N ASP A 493 -26.94 3.50 4.55
CA ASP A 493 -26.53 3.45 3.15
C ASP A 493 -25.30 4.33 2.97
N ALA A 494 -24.23 3.73 2.46
CA ALA A 494 -22.97 4.43 2.23
C ALA A 494 -23.05 5.24 0.93
N GLN A 495 -22.48 6.43 0.97
CA GLN A 495 -22.46 7.36 -0.17
C GLN A 495 -21.02 7.57 -0.62
N ILE A 496 -20.83 7.79 -1.93
CA ILE A 496 -19.53 8.22 -2.44
C ILE A 496 -19.29 9.64 -1.94
N ASN A 497 -18.17 9.84 -1.26
CA ASN A 497 -17.76 11.15 -0.82
C ASN A 497 -17.31 12.00 -2.03
N PRO A 498 -17.95 13.16 -2.27
CA PRO A 498 -17.58 14.02 -3.39
C PRO A 498 -16.21 14.66 -3.21
N PHE A 499 -15.72 14.76 -1.98
CA PHE A 499 -14.40 15.31 -1.61
C PHE A 499 -13.37 14.23 -1.27
N ARG A 500 -13.55 13.00 -1.76
CA ARG A 500 -12.54 11.92 -1.58
C ARG A 500 -11.22 12.28 -2.27
N CYS A 501 -10.13 11.70 -1.80
CA CYS A 501 -8.80 11.90 -2.39
C CYS A 501 -8.78 11.43 -3.85
N PRO A 502 -8.19 12.21 -4.79
CA PRO A 502 -8.15 11.84 -6.20
C PRO A 502 -7.05 10.83 -6.56
N PHE A 503 -6.21 10.43 -5.60
CA PHE A 503 -5.14 9.47 -5.81
C PHE A 503 -5.63 8.04 -5.56
N ARG A 504 -5.61 7.20 -6.61
CA ARG A 504 -5.97 5.78 -6.45
C ARG A 504 -4.93 5.08 -5.57
N ILE A 505 -5.39 4.17 -4.73
CA ILE A 505 -4.53 3.31 -3.91
C ILE A 505 -4.38 1.95 -4.60
N PHE A 506 -3.17 1.63 -5.02
CA PHE A 506 -2.81 0.32 -5.58
C PHE A 506 -2.66 -0.73 -4.46
N THR A 507 -3.17 -1.94 -4.70
CA THR A 507 -2.83 -3.12 -3.90
C THR A 507 -2.45 -4.29 -4.81
N SER A 508 -1.49 -5.10 -4.39
CA SER A 508 -0.97 -6.22 -5.17
C SER A 508 -1.90 -7.43 -5.19
N ASP A 509 -2.78 -7.54 -4.18
CA ASP A 509 -3.65 -8.68 -3.94
C ASP A 509 -4.97 -8.66 -4.73
N SER A 510 -5.38 -7.48 -5.21
CA SER A 510 -6.68 -7.27 -5.84
C SER A 510 -6.69 -5.99 -6.67
N ASN A 511 -7.54 -5.97 -7.69
CA ASN A 511 -7.75 -4.83 -8.58
C ASN A 511 -8.86 -3.88 -8.10
N LEU A 512 -9.35 -4.06 -6.87
CA LEU A 512 -10.51 -3.32 -6.36
C LEU A 512 -10.21 -1.81 -6.31
N PRO A 513 -11.15 -0.94 -6.76
CA PRO A 513 -10.95 0.50 -6.71
C PRO A 513 -10.93 0.98 -5.26
N ARG A 514 -9.87 1.72 -4.91
CA ARG A 514 -9.61 2.25 -3.57
C ARG A 514 -9.14 3.70 -3.66
N TYR A 515 -9.72 4.57 -2.84
CA TYR A 515 -9.32 5.97 -2.69
C TYR A 515 -9.44 6.35 -1.21
N SER A 516 -8.57 7.23 -0.71
CA SER A 516 -8.73 7.73 0.66
C SER A 516 -10.05 8.49 0.81
N ASN A 517 -10.78 8.22 1.89
CA ASN A 517 -12.11 8.74 2.19
C ASN A 517 -13.16 8.48 1.08
N ALA A 518 -13.07 7.37 0.34
CA ALA A 518 -13.94 7.12 -0.82
C ALA A 518 -15.44 7.04 -0.50
N TRP A 519 -15.77 6.29 0.55
CA TRP A 519 -17.15 6.04 0.95
C TRP A 519 -17.39 6.58 2.34
N ALA A 520 -18.49 7.30 2.55
CA ALA A 520 -18.90 7.78 3.86
C ALA A 520 -20.22 7.12 4.30
N PHE A 521 -20.34 6.87 5.59
CA PHE A 521 -21.53 6.30 6.20
C PHE A 521 -21.61 6.71 7.67
N HIS A 522 -22.79 6.51 8.28
CA HIS A 522 -22.96 6.67 9.72
C HIS A 522 -23.44 5.36 10.35
N ILE A 523 -23.18 5.23 11.66
CA ILE A 523 -23.60 4.08 12.44
C ILE A 523 -24.95 4.40 13.09
N LYS A 524 -25.95 3.56 12.80
CA LYS A 524 -27.27 3.62 13.42
C LYS A 524 -27.26 2.75 14.67
N SER A 525 -27.58 3.36 15.82
CA SER A 525 -27.87 2.63 17.05
C SER A 525 -28.98 1.59 16.82
N LEU A 526 -28.94 0.48 17.56
CA LEU A 526 -30.02 -0.52 17.56
C LEU A 526 -31.25 -0.07 18.37
N ASN A 527 -31.09 0.96 19.19
CA ASN A 527 -32.12 1.56 20.04
C ASN A 527 -32.40 3.00 19.64
#